data_AF-A0A2V6DMD3-F1
#
_entry.id   AF-A0A2V6DMD3-F1
#
_cell.length_a   1.000
_cell.length_b   1.000
_cell.length_c   1.000
_cell.angle_alpha   90.00
_cell.angle_beta   90.00
_cell.angle_gamma   90.00
#
_symmetry.space_group_name_H-M   'P 1'
#
loop_
_entity.id
_entity.type
_entity.pdbx_description
1 polymer ?
#
loop_
_entity_poly.entity_id
_entity_poly.type
_entity_poly.pdbx_seq_one_letter_code
_entity_poly.pdbx_strand_id
1 'polypeptide(L)'
;MRIAAGTAAATDLFWRESLGLITPSKEVDFSVVIQSIREFNRTVPFVPYEIHTASGERYEVPQPDFISISPKGSFVVIIDAKERPHHLNALLIERASLLNGQKRRKSR
;
A
#
# COMPACT_ATOMS: atom_id res chain seq x y z
N MET A 1 59.03 -9.28 29.03
CA MET A 1 58.31 -8.06 28.64
C MET A 1 57.85 -8.23 27.19
N ARG A 2 56.52 -8.18 26.93
CA ARG A 2 55.78 -8.35 25.65
C ARG A 2 55.70 -9.81 25.12
N ILE A 3 54.61 -10.59 25.31
CA ILE A 3 53.22 -10.57 24.75
C ILE A 3 53.23 -10.79 23.23
N ALA A 4 52.49 -11.69 22.58
CA ALA A 4 51.67 -12.87 22.95
C ALA A 4 51.33 -13.62 21.65
N ALA A 5 51.07 -14.92 21.81
CA ALA A 5 50.12 -15.78 21.09
C ALA A 5 49.81 -15.47 19.61
N GLY A 6 50.33 -16.32 18.72
CA GLY A 6 49.83 -16.47 17.37
C GLY A 6 48.53 -17.28 17.31
N THR A 7 47.89 -17.15 16.14
CA THR A 7 46.88 -18.02 15.53
C THR A 7 45.49 -18.08 16.19
N ALA A 8 44.59 -17.22 15.71
CA ALA A 8 43.16 -17.54 15.58
C ALA A 8 42.52 -16.65 14.50
N ALA A 9 41.59 -17.23 13.75
CA ALA A 9 40.63 -16.59 12.84
C ALA A 9 41.15 -16.11 11.46
N ALA A 10 41.60 -17.07 10.65
CA ALA A 10 41.30 -17.05 9.22
C ALA A 10 39.83 -17.47 9.04
N THR A 11 39.00 -16.53 8.56
CA THR A 11 37.63 -16.66 7.96
C THR A 11 36.69 -15.60 8.54
N ASP A 12 36.93 -14.32 8.25
CA ASP A 12 35.88 -13.30 8.42
C ASP A 12 36.10 -12.05 7.53
N LEU A 13 36.67 -12.28 6.34
CA LEU A 13 37.11 -11.23 5.41
C LEU A 13 36.71 -11.58 3.97
N PHE A 14 35.46 -12.01 3.77
CA PHE A 14 34.97 -12.36 2.42
C PHE A 14 33.55 -11.88 2.08
N TRP A 15 32.95 -10.95 2.84
CA TRP A 15 31.61 -10.43 2.49
C TRP A 15 31.43 -8.90 2.51
N ARG A 16 32.51 -8.12 2.52
CA ARG A 16 32.41 -6.68 2.24
C ARG A 16 32.92 -6.43 0.82
N GLU A 17 31.96 -6.10 -0.05
CA GLU A 17 32.09 -5.49 -1.40
C GLU A 17 31.48 -6.32 -2.54
N SER A 18 30.17 -6.15 -2.74
CA SER A 18 29.57 -6.11 -4.08
C SER A 18 28.35 -5.18 -4.04
N LEU A 19 28.52 -4.02 -4.66
CA LEU A 19 27.57 -2.91 -4.77
C LEU A 19 26.40 -3.24 -5.69
N GLY A 20 25.22 -2.67 -5.40
CA GLY A 20 24.19 -2.48 -6.41
C GLY A 20 22.75 -2.41 -5.88
N LEU A 21 22.33 -1.21 -5.45
CA LEU A 21 20.96 -0.68 -5.56
C LEU A 21 19.81 -1.70 -5.58
N ILE A 22 19.52 -2.33 -4.45
CA ILE A 22 18.15 -2.78 -4.20
C ILE A 22 17.49 -1.65 -3.42
N THR A 23 17.00 -0.65 -4.13
CA THR A 23 15.84 0.10 -3.63
C THR A 23 14.85 -0.98 -3.20
N PRO A 24 14.33 -1.03 -1.96
CA PRO A 24 13.23 -1.92 -1.69
C PRO A 24 12.16 -1.54 -2.71
N SER A 25 11.94 -2.40 -3.70
CA SER A 25 10.69 -2.36 -4.43
C SER A 25 9.67 -2.37 -3.32
N LYS A 26 8.89 -1.28 -3.20
CA LYS A 26 7.66 -1.33 -2.43
C LYS A 26 6.84 -2.41 -3.10
N GLU A 27 7.08 -3.65 -2.70
CA GLU A 27 6.24 -4.78 -3.01
C GLU A 27 5.02 -4.50 -2.15
N VAL A 28 4.16 -3.64 -2.70
CA VAL A 28 2.85 -3.39 -2.13
C VAL A 28 2.17 -4.73 -2.23
N ASP A 29 2.12 -5.43 -1.11
CA ASP A 29 1.33 -6.63 -1.01
C ASP A 29 -0.13 -6.21 -1.24
N PHE A 30 -0.61 -6.44 -2.46
CA PHE A 30 -1.97 -6.09 -2.86
C PHE A 30 -3.01 -6.77 -1.96
N SER A 31 -2.66 -7.90 -1.34
CA SER A 31 -3.52 -8.56 -0.36
C SER A 31 -3.75 -7.67 0.86
N VAL A 32 -2.71 -6.98 1.34
CA VAL A 32 -2.80 -6.01 2.45
C VAL A 32 -3.71 -4.85 2.06
N VAL A 33 -3.54 -4.28 0.86
CA VAL A 33 -4.39 -3.18 0.38
C VAL A 33 -5.85 -3.58 0.31
N ILE A 34 -6.15 -4.77 -0.20
CA ILE A 34 -7.52 -5.29 -0.27
C ILE A 34 -8.10 -5.51 1.13
N GLN A 35 -7.30 -5.98 2.10
CA GLN A 35 -7.77 -6.09 3.48
C GLN A 35 -8.13 -4.71 4.05
N SER A 36 -7.31 -3.69 3.83
CA SER A 36 -7.62 -2.32 4.27
C SER A 36 -8.94 -1.81 3.68
N ILE A 37 -9.21 -2.06 2.39
CA ILE A 37 -10.49 -1.71 1.76
C ILE A 37 -11.65 -2.44 2.44
N ARG A 38 -11.51 -3.75 2.74
CA ARG A 38 -12.53 -4.52 3.46
C ARG A 38 -12.76 -3.99 4.87
N GLU A 39 -11.71 -3.59 5.57
CA GLU A 39 -11.79 -3.02 6.91
C GLU A 39 -12.54 -1.68 6.90
N PHE A 40 -12.18 -0.78 5.97
CA PHE A 40 -12.90 0.48 5.79
C PHE A 40 -14.39 0.24 5.47
N ASN A 41 -14.68 -0.74 4.59
CA ASN A 41 -16.06 -1.07 4.23
C ASN A 41 -16.90 -1.67 5.37
N ARG A 42 -16.26 -2.22 6.40
CA ARG A 42 -16.90 -2.85 7.57
C ARG A 42 -16.92 -1.94 8.81
N THR A 43 -16.26 -0.79 8.75
CA THR A 43 -16.17 0.13 9.90
C THR A 43 -17.55 0.71 10.23
N VAL A 44 -17.92 0.73 11.51
CA VAL A 44 -19.17 1.31 12.01
C VAL A 44 -18.85 2.32 13.14
N PRO A 45 -19.22 3.61 13.00
CA PRO A 45 -19.87 4.20 11.82
C PRO A 45 -18.94 4.18 10.60
N PHE A 46 -19.53 4.10 9.40
CA PHE A 46 -18.76 4.13 8.16
C PHE A 46 -18.00 5.46 8.03
N VAL A 47 -16.75 5.38 7.57
CA VAL A 47 -15.90 6.54 7.30
C VAL A 47 -15.53 6.54 5.82
N PRO A 48 -15.86 7.60 5.05
CA PRO A 48 -15.49 7.71 3.65
C PRO A 48 -13.98 7.58 3.43
N TYR A 49 -13.59 6.98 2.31
CA TYR A 49 -12.20 6.76 1.94
C TYR A 49 -11.97 6.91 0.43
N GLU A 50 -10.71 7.00 0.02
CA GLU A 50 -10.27 7.04 -1.36
C GLU A 50 -9.35 5.87 -1.70
N ILE A 51 -9.47 5.38 -2.93
CA ILE A 51 -8.59 4.36 -3.52
C ILE A 51 -7.66 5.06 -4.50
N HIS A 52 -6.36 4.86 -4.33
CA HIS A 52 -5.31 5.37 -5.23
C HIS A 52 -4.79 4.23 -6.10
N THR A 53 -4.66 4.52 -7.38
CA THR A 53 -4.09 3.58 -8.36
C THR A 53 -2.66 3.97 -8.70
N ALA A 54 -1.89 3.00 -9.22
CA ALA A 54 -0.53 3.22 -9.69
C ALA A 54 -0.44 4.20 -10.89
N SER A 55 -1.54 4.40 -11.63
CA SER A 55 -1.66 5.41 -12.70
C SER A 55 -1.86 6.83 -12.16
N GLY A 56 -2.11 6.99 -10.85
CA GLY A 56 -2.40 8.27 -10.20
C GLY A 56 -3.88 8.63 -10.14
N GLU A 57 -4.77 7.79 -10.66
CA GLU A 57 -6.22 7.97 -10.56
C GLU A 57 -6.69 7.76 -9.11
N ARG A 58 -7.75 8.48 -8.75
CA ARG A 58 -8.35 8.43 -7.41
C ARG A 58 -9.85 8.20 -7.51
N TYR A 59 -10.34 7.30 -6.68
CA TYR A 59 -11.73 6.92 -6.62
C TYR A 59 -12.25 7.09 -5.20
N GLU A 60 -13.20 7.99 -5.00
CA GLU A 60 -13.84 8.20 -3.70
C GLU A 60 -14.93 7.15 -3.45
N VAL A 61 -14.98 6.63 -2.22
CA VAL A 61 -16.01 5.72 -1.73
C VAL A 61 -16.78 6.44 -0.61
N PRO A 62 -17.84 7.19 -0.93
CA PRO A 62 -18.60 7.98 0.05
C PRO A 62 -19.47 7.12 0.97
N GLN A 63 -19.82 5.90 0.54
CA GLN A 63 -20.60 4.92 1.29
C GLN A 63 -20.26 3.49 0.83
N PRO A 64 -20.57 2.44 1.61
CA PRO A 64 -20.24 1.06 1.26
C PRO A 64 -20.77 0.58 -0.09
N ASP A 65 -21.91 1.11 -0.54
CA ASP A 65 -22.60 0.69 -1.76
C ASP A 65 -21.86 1.12 -3.05
N PHE A 66 -20.89 2.04 -2.93
CA PHE A 66 -20.12 2.55 -4.08
C PHE A 66 -18.99 1.60 -4.48
N ILE A 67 -18.81 0.50 -3.76
CA ILE A 67 -17.75 -0.46 -4.02
C ILE A 67 -18.20 -1.91 -3.85
N SER A 68 -17.72 -2.75 -4.76
CA SER A 68 -17.80 -4.20 -4.63
C SER A 68 -16.40 -4.78 -4.71
N ILE A 69 -16.05 -5.63 -3.76
CA ILE A 69 -14.74 -6.30 -3.68
C ILE A 69 -14.95 -7.75 -4.08
N SER A 70 -14.20 -8.25 -5.06
CA SER A 70 -14.33 -9.64 -5.48
C SER A 70 -14.10 -10.59 -4.28
N PRO A 71 -14.75 -11.76 -4.21
CA PRO A 71 -14.62 -12.64 -3.04
C PRO A 71 -13.17 -13.02 -2.71
N LYS A 72 -12.34 -13.22 -3.75
CA LYS A 72 -10.92 -13.52 -3.61
C LYS A 72 -10.01 -12.28 -3.53
N GLY A 73 -10.57 -11.08 -3.66
CA GLY A 73 -9.79 -9.84 -3.62
C GLY A 73 -8.96 -9.56 -4.87
N SER A 74 -9.22 -10.24 -5.98
CA SER A 74 -8.50 -10.05 -7.25
C SER A 74 -8.81 -8.73 -7.94
N PHE A 75 -9.98 -8.14 -7.68
CA PHE A 75 -10.41 -6.88 -8.25
C PHE A 75 -11.44 -6.18 -7.35
N VAL A 76 -11.62 -4.90 -7.59
CA VAL A 76 -12.71 -4.09 -7.05
C VAL A 76 -13.48 -3.44 -8.20
N VAL A 77 -14.78 -3.28 -8.01
CA VAL A 77 -15.64 -2.45 -8.88
C VAL A 77 -16.05 -1.24 -8.08
N ILE A 78 -15.78 -0.05 -8.58
CA ILE A 78 -16.15 1.22 -7.94
C ILE A 78 -17.16 1.93 -8.83
N ILE A 79 -18.25 2.42 -8.24
CA ILE A 79 -19.23 3.27 -8.93
C ILE A 79 -18.89 4.73 -8.61
N ASP A 80 -18.59 5.53 -9.62
CA ASP A 80 -18.30 6.95 -9.42
C ASP A 80 -19.58 7.80 -9.25
N ALA A 81 -19.41 9.08 -8.94
CA ALA A 81 -20.53 10.03 -8.79
C ALA A 81 -21.37 10.24 -10.07
N LYS A 82 -20.92 9.73 -11.22
CA LYS A 82 -21.64 9.75 -12.50
C LYS A 82 -22.26 8.38 -12.82
N GLU A 83 -22.36 7.48 -11.84
CA GLU A 83 -22.89 6.13 -11.97
C GLU A 83 -22.09 5.26 -12.95
N ARG A 84 -20.79 5.55 -13.13
CA ARG A 84 -19.92 4.76 -14.03
C ARG A 84 -19.17 3.70 -13.25
N PRO A 85 -19.24 2.42 -13.67
CA PRO A 85 -18.46 1.37 -13.05
C PRO A 85 -17.01 1.39 -13.53
N HIS A 86 -16.08 1.31 -12.57
CA HIS A 86 -14.64 1.21 -12.78
C HIS A 86 -14.16 -0.12 -12.24
N HIS A 87 -13.73 -1.02 -13.12
CA HIS A 87 -13.23 -2.35 -12.75
C HIS A 87 -11.71 -2.32 -12.60
N LEU A 88 -11.23 -2.30 -11.37
CA LEU A 88 -9.80 -2.19 -11.04
C LEU A 88 -9.24 -3.53 -10.60
N ASN A 89 -8.17 -3.98 -11.25
CA ASN A 89 -7.39 -5.11 -10.76
C ASN A 89 -6.67 -4.70 -9.46
N ALA A 90 -6.64 -5.57 -8.45
CA ALA A 90 -5.98 -5.30 -7.17
C ALA A 90 -4.50 -4.92 -7.33
N LEU A 91 -3.82 -5.47 -8.34
CA LEU A 91 -2.41 -5.16 -8.65
C LEU A 91 -2.19 -3.70 -9.10
N LEU A 92 -3.25 -3.02 -9.53
CA LEU A 92 -3.19 -1.62 -9.95
C LEU A 92 -3.49 -0.65 -8.81
N ILE A 93 -3.89 -1.16 -7.65
CA ILE A 93 -4.20 -0.36 -6.48
C ILE A 93 -2.93 -0.15 -5.68
N GLU A 94 -2.51 1.10 -5.54
CA GLU A 94 -1.34 1.47 -4.76
C GLU A 94 -1.67 1.50 -3.26
N ARG A 95 -2.82 2.07 -2.89
CA ARG A 95 -3.28 2.17 -1.50
C ARG A 95 -4.76 2.55 -1.39
N ALA A 96 -5.32 2.35 -0.20
CA ALA A 96 -6.56 2.99 0.23
C ALA A 96 -6.30 3.86 1.45
N SER A 97 -6.94 5.02 1.54
CA SER A 97 -6.79 5.93 2.68
C SER A 97 -8.11 6.60 3.02
N LEU A 98 -8.38 6.78 4.31
CA LEU A 98 -9.54 7.54 4.76
C LEU A 98 -9.52 8.94 4.15
N LEU A 99 -10.70 9.45 3.79
CA LEU A 99 -10.91 10.84 3.39
C LEU A 99 -10.82 11.69 4.65
N ASN A 100 -9.60 11.85 5.17
CA ASN A 100 -9.36 12.70 6.32
C ASN A 100 -9.82 14.12 5.98
N GLY A 101 -10.59 14.72 6.90
CA GLY A 101 -11.16 16.07 6.82
C GLY A 101 -10.16 17.23 6.68
N GLN A 102 -8.96 16.99 6.14
CA GLN A 102 -8.15 18.02 5.47
C GLN A 102 -8.82 18.44 4.16
N LYS A 103 -10.08 18.91 4.27
CA LYS A 103 -10.54 20.03 3.47
C LYS A 103 -9.56 21.15 3.80
N ARG A 104 -8.49 21.25 3.00
CA ARG A 104 -7.54 22.36 3.02
C ARG A 104 -8.41 23.59 3.05
N ARG A 105 -8.47 24.24 4.20
CA ARG A 105 -9.10 25.53 4.40
C ARG A 105 -8.39 26.43 3.39
N LYS A 106 -8.98 26.60 2.20
CA LYS A 106 -8.62 27.71 1.32
C LYS A 106 -8.96 28.93 2.15
N SER A 107 -7.93 29.48 2.78
CA SER A 107 -7.97 30.85 3.28
C SER A 107 -8.51 31.70 2.15
N ARG A 108 -9.45 32.55 2.52
CA ARG A 108 -9.88 33.70 1.73
C ARG A 108 -8.69 34.48 1.22
#